data_AF-A0A920WAD3-F1
#
_entry.id   AF-A0A920WAD3-F1
#
_cell.length_a   1.000
_cell.length_b   1.000
_cell.length_c   1.000
_cell.angle_alpha   90.00
_cell.angle_beta   90.00
_cell.angle_gamma   90.00
#
_symmetry.space_group_name_H-M   'P 1'
#
loop_
_entity.id
_entity.type
_entity.pdbx_description
1 polymer ?
#
loop_
_entity_poly.entity_id
_entity_poly.type
_entity_poly.pdbx_seq_one_letter_code
_entity_poly.pdbx_strand_id
1 'polypeptide(L)'
;MVGVAYRGKIPLENIEVDFEVDPLERPQTIGFGVKKSIILQGNISDSERVRLERAAAYCPVGQALTKGSIKIEDEVRWESGDVVVVPLASEIDQSLYTRLASVPSGQFMDVI
;
A
#
# COMPACT_ATOMS: atom_id res chain seq x y z
N MET A 1 15.11 2.94 21.19
CA MET A 1 14.72 3.82 20.06
C MET A 1 13.20 3.81 19.98
N VAL A 2 12.52 4.95 19.81
CA VAL A 2 11.04 5.01 19.72
C VAL A 2 10.63 5.56 18.36
N GLY A 3 9.60 4.98 17.75
CA GLY A 3 9.14 5.31 16.40
C GLY A 3 8.62 6.75 16.26
N VAL A 4 8.62 7.27 15.03
CA VAL A 4 8.19 8.64 14.71
C VAL A 4 6.72 8.87 15.07
N ALA A 5 5.84 7.90 14.80
CA ALA A 5 4.42 7.98 15.18
C ALA A 5 4.23 8.17 16.69
N TYR A 6 4.90 7.34 17.49
CA TYR A 6 4.82 7.42 18.95
C TYR A 6 5.32 8.76 19.51
N ARG A 7 6.44 9.27 18.99
CA ARG A 7 7.00 10.57 19.40
C ARG A 7 6.13 11.74 18.98
N GLY A 8 5.55 11.65 17.79
CA GLY A 8 4.68 12.68 17.22
C GLY A 8 3.24 12.62 17.75
N LYS A 9 2.88 11.59 18.54
CA LYS A 9 1.50 11.28 18.93
C LYS A 9 0.56 11.17 17.71
N ILE A 10 1.11 10.66 16.61
CA ILE A 10 0.37 10.46 15.36
C ILE A 10 -0.53 9.23 15.54
N PRO A 11 -1.84 9.32 15.25
CA PRO A 11 -2.81 8.24 15.43
C PRO A 11 -2.69 7.21 14.29
N LEU A 12 -1.53 6.56 14.22
CA LEU A 12 -1.26 5.47 13.28
C LEU A 12 -1.84 4.17 13.85
N GLU A 13 -2.82 3.61 13.16
CA GLU A 13 -3.59 2.45 13.60
C GLU A 13 -2.94 1.15 13.15
N ASN A 14 -2.42 1.12 11.92
CA ASN A 14 -1.75 -0.05 11.36
C ASN A 14 -0.67 0.36 10.33
N ILE A 15 0.28 -0.54 10.13
CA ILE A 15 1.38 -0.43 9.18
C ILE A 15 1.53 -1.78 8.49
N GLU A 16 1.39 -1.78 7.17
CA GLU A 16 1.72 -2.94 6.34
C GLU A 16 2.91 -2.61 5.46
N VAL A 17 3.80 -3.58 5.28
CA VAL A 17 4.99 -3.42 4.46
C VAL A 17 5.19 -4.67 3.63
N ASP A 18 5.05 -4.50 2.33
CA ASP A 18 5.30 -5.54 1.34
C ASP A 18 6.65 -5.31 0.67
N PHE A 19 7.32 -6.42 0.35
CA PHE A 19 8.59 -6.42 -0.36
C PHE A 19 8.48 -7.34 -1.58
N GLU A 20 8.78 -6.79 -2.73
CA GLU A 20 8.96 -7.51 -3.98
C GLU A 20 10.44 -7.43 -4.36
N VAL A 21 11.04 -8.56 -4.72
CA VAL A 21 12.48 -8.67 -4.97
C VAL A 21 12.69 -9.26 -6.36
N ASP A 22 13.32 -8.48 -7.23
CA ASP A 22 13.62 -8.86 -8.60
C ASP A 22 15.12 -8.87 -8.86
N PRO A 23 15.62 -9.81 -9.69
CA PRO A 23 16.98 -9.71 -10.18
C PRO A 23 17.14 -8.48 -11.07
N LEU A 24 18.17 -7.67 -10.80
CA LEU A 24 18.60 -6.60 -11.69
C LEU A 24 19.73 -7.12 -12.58
N GLU A 25 19.43 -7.29 -13.87
CA GLU A 25 20.46 -7.59 -14.85
C GLU A 25 21.37 -6.38 -15.03
N ARG A 26 22.63 -6.52 -14.60
CA ARG A 26 23.70 -5.56 -14.88
C ARG A 26 24.85 -6.26 -15.60
N PRO A 27 25.52 -5.60 -16.55
CA PRO A 27 26.73 -6.17 -17.13
C PRO A 27 27.73 -6.49 -16.01
N GLN A 28 28.12 -7.76 -15.89
CA GLN A 28 29.16 -8.28 -15.00
C GLN A 28 28.82 -8.39 -13.49
N THR A 29 27.59 -8.14 -13.03
CA THR A 29 27.20 -8.36 -11.62
C THR A 29 25.74 -8.77 -11.46
N ILE A 30 25.44 -9.61 -10.45
CA ILE A 30 24.06 -9.88 -10.02
C ILE A 30 23.67 -8.79 -9.00
N GLY A 31 22.70 -7.95 -9.37
CA GLY A 31 22.04 -7.02 -8.45
C GLY A 31 20.63 -7.48 -8.10
N PHE A 32 20.05 -6.89 -7.07
CA PHE A 32 18.63 -7.08 -6.74
C PHE A 32 17.92 -5.74 -6.70
N GLY A 33 16.78 -5.63 -7.36
CA GLY A 33 15.81 -4.57 -7.16
C GLY A 33 14.88 -5.01 -6.04
N VAL A 34 14.61 -4.14 -5.09
CA VAL A 34 13.63 -4.38 -4.04
C VAL A 34 12.61 -3.25 -4.12
N LYS A 35 11.38 -3.59 -4.46
CA LYS A 35 10.25 -2.67 -4.33
C LYS A 35 9.63 -2.87 -2.96
N LYS A 36 9.55 -1.80 -2.19
CA LYS A 36 8.97 -1.78 -0.85
C LYS A 36 7.70 -0.95 -0.87
N SER A 37 6.55 -1.59 -0.71
CA SER A 37 5.26 -0.92 -0.60
C SER A 37 4.89 -0.78 0.87
N ILE A 38 4.65 0.45 1.33
CA ILE A 38 4.32 0.76 2.72
C ILE A 38 2.91 1.30 2.74
N ILE A 39 2.01 0.63 3.43
CA ILE A 39 0.62 1.04 3.59
C ILE A 39 0.45 1.50 5.03
N LEU A 40 0.01 2.75 5.19
CA LEU A 40 -0.17 3.38 6.50
C LEU A 40 -1.65 3.71 6.69
N GLN A 41 -2.22 3.21 7.78
CA GLN A 41 -3.64 3.33 8.12
C GLN A 41 -3.84 4.18 9.37
N GLY A 42 -4.80 5.10 9.31
CA GLY A 42 -5.25 5.89 10.45
C GLY A 42 -5.70 7.30 10.04
N ASN A 43 -6.27 8.03 11.01
CA ASN A 43 -6.68 9.43 10.80
C ASN A 43 -5.47 10.39 10.86
N ILE A 44 -4.66 10.36 9.81
CA ILE A 44 -3.36 11.04 9.73
C ILE A 44 -3.52 12.34 8.92
N SER A 45 -3.15 13.48 9.52
CA SER A 45 -3.11 14.76 8.81
C SER A 45 -2.00 14.81 7.76
N ASP A 46 -2.12 15.68 6.75
CA ASP A 46 -1.08 15.81 5.72
C ASP A 46 0.30 16.17 6.29
N SER A 47 0.34 16.97 7.36
CA SER A 47 1.60 17.31 8.05
C SER A 47 2.26 16.09 8.70
N GLU A 48 1.45 15.16 9.21
CA GLU A 48 1.91 13.92 9.82
C GLU A 48 2.32 12.90 8.77
N ARG A 49 1.60 12.83 7.64
CA ARG A 49 1.97 12.03 6.46
C ARG A 49 3.38 12.35 6.01
N VAL A 50 3.70 13.63 5.83
CA VAL A 50 5.06 14.08 5.44
C VAL A 50 6.12 13.64 6.47
N ARG A 51 5.79 13.64 7.77
CA ARG A 51 6.74 13.19 8.81
C ARG A 51 6.99 11.69 8.74
N LEU A 52 5.94 10.90 8.47
CA LEU A 52 6.02 9.45 8.35
C LEU A 52 6.68 9.01 7.02
N GLU A 53 6.39 9.68 5.90
CA GLU A 53 7.08 9.50 4.61
C GLU A 53 8.59 9.69 4.74
N ARG A 54 9.00 10.77 5.41
CA ARG A 54 10.43 11.00 5.71
C ARG A 54 10.99 9.87 6.56
N ALA A 55 10.27 9.42 7.58
CA ALA A 55 10.73 8.32 8.41
C ALA A 55 10.93 7.02 7.63
N ALA A 56 10.05 6.72 6.67
CA ALA A 56 10.17 5.58 5.77
C ALA A 56 11.42 5.67 4.88
N ALA A 57 11.65 6.83 4.25
CA ALA A 57 12.80 7.07 3.38
C ALA A 57 14.16 7.04 4.11
N TYR A 58 14.17 7.40 5.40
CA TYR A 58 15.35 7.38 6.25
C TYR A 58 15.44 6.13 7.14
N CYS A 59 14.77 5.04 6.76
CA CYS A 59 14.92 3.75 7.44
C CYS A 59 16.41 3.32 7.44
N PRO A 60 17.06 3.16 8.62
CA PRO A 60 18.49 2.83 8.69
C PRO A 60 18.84 1.52 7.97
N VAL A 61 17.93 0.55 8.01
CA VAL A 61 18.09 -0.74 7.33
C VAL A 61 18.06 -0.56 5.82
N GLY A 62 17.08 0.17 5.28
CA GLY A 62 17.01 0.48 3.86
C GLY A 62 18.27 1.22 3.37
N GLN A 63 18.71 2.24 4.12
CA GLN A 63 19.92 3.02 3.80
C GLN A 63 21.21 2.18 3.82
N ALA A 64 21.29 1.15 4.66
CA ALA A 64 22.42 0.24 4.68
C ALA A 64 22.43 -0.69 3.44
N LEU A 65 21.26 -1.15 3.01
CA LEU A 65 21.10 -2.06 1.88
C LEU A 65 21.31 -1.37 0.52
N THR A 66 20.89 -0.10 0.38
CA THR A 66 21.06 0.67 -0.86
C THR A 66 22.53 0.95 -1.22
N LYS A 67 23.47 0.78 -0.27
CA LYS A 67 24.91 0.96 -0.51
C LYS A 67 25.60 -0.25 -1.15
N GLY A 68 24.89 -1.36 -1.34
CA GLY A 68 25.41 -2.60 -1.95
C GLY A 68 24.87 -2.87 -3.36
N SER A 69 24.75 -4.14 -3.72
CA SER A 69 24.17 -4.57 -5.00
C SER A 69 22.64 -4.47 -5.06
N ILE A 70 22.00 -3.86 -4.05
CA ILE A 70 20.56 -3.77 -3.88
C ILE A 70 20.09 -2.35 -4.17
N LYS A 71 19.13 -2.20 -5.08
CA LYS A 71 18.41 -0.94 -5.32
C LYS A 71 17.05 -1.03 -4.66
N ILE A 72 16.74 -0.14 -3.73
CA ILE A 72 15.44 -0.11 -3.05
C ILE A 72 14.60 1.04 -3.60
N GLU A 73 13.35 0.76 -3.95
CA GLU A 73 12.33 1.74 -4.33
C GLU A 73 11.19 1.69 -3.31
N ASP A 74 10.93 2.81 -2.64
CA ASP A 74 9.87 2.93 -1.63
C ASP A 74 8.61 3.56 -2.26
N GLU A 75 7.46 2.90 -2.07
CA GLU A 75 6.14 3.40 -2.45
C GLU A 75 5.28 3.50 -1.18
N VAL A 76 4.88 4.71 -0.79
CA VAL A 76 4.02 4.92 0.39
C VAL A 76 2.59 5.17 -0.05
N ARG A 77 1.65 4.37 0.47
CA ARG A 77 0.21 4.49 0.28
C ARG A 77 -0.47 4.81 1.60
N TRP A 78 -1.54 5.58 1.50
CA TRP A 78 -2.32 6.04 2.64
C TRP A 78 -3.73 5.49 2.53
N GLU A 79 -4.19 4.82 3.57
CA GLU A 79 -5.57 4.40 3.69
C GLU A 79 -6.22 5.20 4.81
N SER A 80 -7.25 5.97 4.43
CA SER A 80 -8.08 6.64 5.43
C SER A 80 -8.86 5.56 6.17
N GLY A 81 -8.70 5.49 7.48
CA GLY A 81 -9.54 4.67 8.35
C GLY A 81 -10.95 5.24 8.49
N ASP A 82 -11.52 5.80 7.41
CA ASP A 82 -12.92 6.22 7.38
C ASP A 82 -13.77 4.96 7.51
N VAL A 83 -14.03 4.57 8.76
CA VAL A 83 -15.09 3.64 9.11
C VAL A 83 -16.38 4.35 8.72
N VAL A 84 -16.84 4.10 7.49
CA VAL A 84 -18.21 4.40 7.11
C VAL A 84 -19.07 3.50 7.99
N VAL A 85 -19.52 4.05 9.12
CA VAL A 85 -20.62 3.46 9.88
C VAL A 85 -21.85 3.61 9.00
N VAL A 86 -22.10 2.61 8.16
CA VAL A 86 -23.38 2.49 7.48
C VAL A 86 -24.40 2.22 8.57
N PRO A 87 -25.41 3.10 8.78
CA PRO A 87 -26.47 2.81 9.73
C PRO A 87 -27.14 1.50 9.31
N LEU A 88 -27.15 0.50 10.21
CA LEU A 88 -27.92 -0.73 10.01
C LEU A 88 -29.40 -0.44 10.25
N ALA A 89 -30.00 0.46 9.46
CA ALA A 89 -31.45 0.64 9.33
C ALA A 89 -31.75 1.76 8.32
N SER A 90 -31.88 1.41 7.05
CA SER A 90 -33.05 1.80 6.24
C SER A 90 -32.95 1.13 4.87
N GLU A 91 -33.76 0.10 4.70
CA GLU A 91 -34.24 -0.48 3.43
C GLU A 91 -33.18 -0.77 2.36
N ILE A 92 -32.84 -2.06 2.24
CA ILE A 92 -32.19 -2.62 1.06
C ILE A 92 -33.03 -2.21 -0.16
N ASP A 93 -32.54 -1.22 -0.92
CA ASP A 93 -33.12 -0.87 -2.20
C ASP A 93 -32.93 -2.08 -3.14
N GLN A 94 -34.02 -2.80 -3.39
CA GLN A 94 -34.07 -3.96 -4.26
C GLN A 94 -33.62 -3.63 -5.70
N SER A 95 -33.48 -2.35 -6.06
CA SER A 95 -32.92 -1.91 -7.35
C SER A 95 -31.47 -2.33 -7.56
N LEU A 96 -30.68 -2.52 -6.48
CA LEU A 96 -29.28 -2.94 -6.58
C LEU A 96 -29.11 -4.40 -6.98
N TYR A 97 -30.05 -5.29 -6.59
CA TYR A 97 -30.06 -6.68 -7.04
C TYR A 97 -30.43 -6.81 -8.51
N THR A 98 -31.34 -5.97 -9.01
CA THR A 98 -31.75 -5.99 -10.42
C THR A 98 -30.63 -5.57 -11.37
N ARG A 99 -29.69 -4.72 -10.92
CA ARG A 99 -28.50 -4.33 -11.74
C ARG A 99 -27.41 -5.39 -11.81
N LEU A 100 -27.36 -6.32 -10.85
CA LEU A 100 -26.39 -7.44 -10.86
C LEU A 100 -26.86 -8.64 -11.71
N ALA A 101 -28.14 -8.69 -12.08
CA ALA A 101 -28.73 -9.78 -12.87
C ALA A 101 -28.50 -9.66 -14.39
N SER A 102 -27.82 -8.61 -14.88
CA SER A 102 -27.61 -8.38 -16.32
C SER A 102 -26.15 -8.55 -16.78
N VAL A 103 -25.39 -9.46 -16.18
CA VAL A 103 -24.14 -9.94 -16.81
C VAL A 103 -24.54 -10.97 -17.88
N PRO A 104 -24.33 -10.70 -19.19
CA PRO A 104 -24.58 -11.69 -20.21
C PRO A 104 -23.54 -12.80 -20.08
N SER A 105 -24.02 -14.03 -19.91
CA SER A 105 -23.21 -15.24 -19.94
C SER A 105 -22.62 -15.47 -21.34
N GLY A 106 -21.29 -15.35 -21.45
CA GLY A 106 -20.41 -16.10 -22.36
C GLY A 106 -20.64 -16.04 -23.87
N GLN A 107 -19.70 -15.44 -24.61
CA GLN A 107 -19.35 -15.91 -25.94
C GLN A 107 -17.88 -16.35 -25.95
N PHE A 108 -17.69 -17.67 -26.01
CA PHE A 108 -16.46 -18.29 -26.50
C PHE A 108 -16.28 -17.84 -27.96
N MET A 109 -15.14 -17.23 -28.29
CA MET A 109 -14.72 -17.09 -29.68
C MET A 109 -13.92 -18.34 -30.06
N ASP A 110 -14.51 -19.13 -30.95
CA ASP A 110 -13.81 -20.14 -31.74
C ASP A 110 -12.75 -19.47 -32.61
N VAL A 111 -11.50 -19.92 -32.50
CA VAL A 111 -10.41 -19.59 -33.43
C VAL A 111 -10.44 -20.65 -34.53
N ILE A 112 -10.72 -20.23 -35.76
CA ILE A 112 -10.41 -20.97 -36.99
C ILE A 112 -9.22 -20.27 -37.65
#